data_AF-A0A2D6FCV2-F1
#
_entry.id   AF-A0A2D6FCV2-F1
#
_cell.length_a   1.000
_cell.length_b   1.000
_cell.length_c   1.000
_cell.angle_alpha   90.00
_cell.angle_beta   90.00
_cell.angle_gamma   90.00
#
_symmetry.space_group_name_H-M   'P 1'
#
loop_
_entity.id
_entity.type
_entity.pdbx_description
1 polymer ?
#
loop_
_entity_poly.entity_id
_entity_poly.type
_entity_poly.pdbx_seq_one_letter_code
_entity_poly.pdbx_strand_id
1 'polypeptide(L)' 'MRGDSNQLVRVIRDDGGEDSLTRTSYRTYAEAYDDLERFYAGLCCSDDRVEYSIQVIDKNGSKE' A
#
# COMPACT_ATOMS: atom_id res chain seq x y z
N MET A 1 -24.22 -6.51 -12.13
CA MET A 1 -22.93 -5.88 -11.77
C MET A 1 -22.17 -6.90 -10.94
N ARG A 2 -21.22 -7.65 -11.54
CA ARG A 2 -20.45 -8.66 -10.80
C ARG A 2 -19.37 -7.95 -9.99
N GLY A 3 -19.57 -7.93 -8.67
CA GLY A 3 -18.68 -7.31 -7.71
C GLY A 3 -17.59 -8.29 -7.28
N ASP A 4 -16.63 -8.55 -8.16
CA ASP A 4 -15.42 -9.29 -7.82
C ASP A 4 -14.36 -8.27 -7.34
N SER A 5 -14.63 -7.64 -6.18
CA SER A 5 -13.72 -6.70 -5.52
C SER A 5 -12.59 -7.45 -4.80
N ASN A 6 -11.89 -8.32 -5.52
CA ASN A 6 -10.79 -9.11 -4.97
C ASN A 6 -9.41 -8.46 -5.22
N GLN A 7 -9.43 -7.26 -5.79
CA GLN A 7 -8.26 -6.40 -5.91
C GLN A 7 -8.11 -5.61 -4.62
N LEU A 8 -7.11 -5.97 -3.84
CA LEU A 8 -6.62 -5.15 -2.76
C LEU A 8 -5.47 -4.30 -3.29
N VAL A 9 -5.20 -3.18 -2.64
CA VAL A 9 -4.00 -2.39 -2.91
C VAL A 9 -3.12 -2.42 -1.67
N ARG A 10 -1.81 -2.43 -1.88
CA ARG A 10 -0.84 -2.43 -0.79
C ARG A 10 0.30 -1.51 -1.15
N VAL A 11 0.72 -0.74 -0.17
CA VAL A 11 1.91 0.11 -0.28
C VAL A 11 3.13 -0.76 -0.03
N ILE A 12 4.18 -0.58 -0.82
CA ILE A 12 5.44 -1.32 -0.67
C ILE A 12 6.60 -0.33 -0.70
N ARG A 13 7.56 -0.51 0.19
CA ARG A 13 8.82 0.25 0.22
C ARG A 13 9.80 -0.38 -0.75
N ASP A 14 10.47 0.42 -1.57
CA ASP A 14 11.51 -0.07 -2.49
C ASP A 14 12.75 -0.59 -1.75
N ASP A 15 13.03 0.00 -0.58
CA ASP A 15 14.11 -0.40 0.34
C ASP A 15 13.94 -1.84 0.91
N GLY A 16 12.79 -2.47 0.71
CA GLY A 16 12.49 -3.82 1.24
C GLY A 16 12.09 -3.84 2.71
N GLY A 17 12.04 -2.69 3.38
CA GLY A 17 11.53 -2.55 4.73
C GLY A 17 10.01 -2.76 4.84
N GLU A 18 9.57 -3.34 5.96
CA GLU A 18 8.15 -3.50 6.28
C GLU A 18 7.73 -2.58 7.43
N ASP A 19 6.68 -1.81 7.23
CA ASP A 19 6.12 -0.87 8.20
C ASP A 19 4.61 -1.06 8.35
N SER A 20 4.02 -0.34 9.31
CA SER A 20 2.57 -0.26 9.51
C SER A 20 1.79 0.02 8.21
N LEU A 21 2.36 0.86 7.34
CA LEU A 21 1.79 1.21 6.04
C LEU A 21 1.87 0.03 5.05
N THR A 22 3.04 -0.61 4.94
CA THR A 22 3.23 -1.73 4.02
C THR A 22 2.64 -3.03 4.53
N ARG A 23 2.28 -3.15 5.82
CA ARG A 23 1.53 -4.31 6.35
C ARG A 23 0.02 -4.18 6.14
N THR A 24 -0.46 -3.00 5.78
CA THR A 24 -1.89 -2.73 5.58
C THR A 24 -2.25 -2.91 4.10
N SER A 25 -3.35 -3.61 3.85
CA SER A 25 -3.94 -3.77 2.52
C SER A 25 -5.28 -3.04 2.48
N TYR A 26 -5.45 -2.18 1.49
CA TYR A 26 -6.65 -1.37 1.30
C TYR A 26 -7.51 -1.94 0.17
N ARG A 27 -8.76 -1.51 0.07
CA ARG A 27 -9.64 -1.92 -1.03
C ARG A 27 -9.54 -1.00 -2.23
N THR A 28 -9.02 0.21 -2.03
CA THR A 28 -9.01 1.26 -3.05
C THR A 28 -7.67 1.99 -3.07
N TYR A 29 -7.19 2.35 -4.26
CA TYR A 29 -5.96 3.13 -4.42
C TYR A 29 -6.01 4.46 -3.65
N ALA A 30 -7.18 5.11 -3.61
CA ALA A 30 -7.37 6.37 -2.88
C ALA A 30 -7.11 6.23 -1.38
N GLU A 31 -7.57 5.15 -0.75
CA GLU A 31 -7.34 4.90 0.68
C GLU A 31 -5.84 4.68 0.97
N ALA A 32 -5.17 3.90 0.12
CA ALA A 32 -3.73 3.70 0.24
C ALA A 32 -2.95 5.00 0.05
N TYR A 33 -3.41 5.87 -0.86
CA TYR A 33 -2.77 7.14 -1.15
C TYR A 33 -2.94 8.15 0.00
N ASP A 34 -4.13 8.23 0.62
CA ASP A 34 -4.39 9.10 1.77
C ASP A 34 -3.46 8.77 2.96
N ASP A 35 -3.36 7.48 3.30
CA ASP A 35 -2.47 6.99 4.35
C ASP A 35 -0.99 7.22 4.01
N LEU A 36 -0.60 7.00 2.75
CA LEU A 36 0.76 7.25 2.26
C LEU A 36 1.14 8.72 2.33
N GLU A 37 0.25 9.63 1.91
CA GLU A 37 0.46 11.07 1.98
C GLU A 37 0.64 11.54 3.44
N ARG A 38 -0.19 11.01 4.35
CA ARG A 38 -0.09 11.29 5.78
C ARG A 38 1.23 10.78 6.38
N PHE A 39 1.70 9.62 5.94
CA PHE A 39 2.97 9.06 6.36
C PHE A 39 4.15 9.92 5.87
N TYR A 40 4.13 10.34 4.59
CA TYR A 40 5.12 11.25 4.03
C TYR A 40 5.12 12.63 4.71
N ALA A 41 3.96 13.16 5.11
CA ALA A 41 3.86 14.41 5.83
C ALA A 41 4.61 14.37 7.19
N GLY A 42 4.71 13.20 7.81
CA GLY A 42 5.46 12.98 9.06
C GLY A 42 6.98 12.81 8.87
N LEU A 43 7.44 12.41 7.69
CA LEU A 43 8.84 12.14 7.36
C LEU A 43 9.66 13.37 6.95
N CYS A 44 9.03 14.55 6.93
CA CYS A 44 9.58 15.83 6.42
C CYS A 44 10.96 16.23 6.99
N CYS A 45 11.42 15.61 8.09
CA CYS A 45 12.65 15.98 8.78
C CYS A 45 13.80 14.96 8.69
N SER A 46 13.76 13.97 7.80
CA SER A 46 14.91 13.09 7.55
C SER A 46 15.18 12.94 6.05
N ASP A 47 16.44 13.17 5.68
CA ASP A 47 16.96 13.11 4.30
C ASP A 47 16.89 11.69 3.68
N ASP A 48 16.43 10.70 4.44
CA ASP A 48 16.07 9.36 3.96
C ASP A 48 14.70 9.37 3.28
N ARG A 49 14.66 9.85 2.03
CA ARG A 49 13.47 9.71 1.17
C ARG A 49 13.37 8.27 0.69
N VAL A 50 12.61 7.47 1.41
CA VAL A 50 12.26 6.12 0.95
C VAL A 50 11.17 6.23 -0.12
N GLU A 51 11.37 5.56 -1.25
CA GLU A 51 10.34 5.45 -2.30
C GLU A 51 9.31 4.39 -1.92
N TYR A 52 8.03 4.77 -2.02
CA TYR A 52 6.89 3.88 -1.79
C TYR A 52 6.11 3.73 -3.10
N SER A 53 5.78 2.51 -3.45
CA SER A 53 4.94 2.16 -4.61
C SER A 53 3.64 1.51 -4.16
N ILE A 54 2.52 1.90 -4.76
CA ILE A 54 1.22 1.26 -4.52
C ILE A 54 1.01 0.19 -5.58
N GLN A 55 0.91 -1.07 -5.17
CA GLN A 55 0.61 -2.18 -6.07
C GLN A 55 -0.78 -2.75 -5.80
N VAL A 56 -1.45 -3.16 -6.88
CA VAL A 56 -2.70 -3.90 -6.81
C VAL A 56 -2.36 -5.37 -6.62
N ILE A 57 -2.80 -5.95 -5.51
CA ILE A 57 -2.72 -7.38 -5.23
C ILE A 57 -4.07 -8.01 -5.56
N ASP A 58 -4.06 -8.89 -6.54
CA ASP A 58 -5.20 -9.75 -6.81
C ASP A 58 -5.20 -10.86 -5.76
N LYS A 59 -6.21 -10.85 -4.88
CA LYS A 59 -6.33 -11.82 -3.80
C LYS A 59 -6.89 -13.14 -4.32
N ASN A 60 -6.45 -13.61 -5.49
CA ASN A 60 -6.94 -14.88 -6.02
C ASN A 60 -6.59 -15.99 -5.02
N GLY A 61 -7.60 -16.53 -4.36
CA GLY A 61 -7.41 -17.51 -3.31
C GLY A 61 -6.76 -18.74 -3.91
N SER A 62 -5.55 -19.06 -3.45
CA SER A 62 -4.98 -20.40 -3.52
C SER A 62 -6.00 -21.37 -2.92
N LYS A 63 -6.77 -22.02 -3.77
CA LYS A 63 -7.48 -23.26 -3.45
C LYS A 63 -6.89 -24.33 -4.34
N GLU A 64 -5.97 -25.10 -3.79
CA GLU A 64 -5.85 -26.55 -4.02
C GLU A 64 -5.42 -27.21 -2.71
#